data_AF-A0A920P6L4-F1
#
_entry.id   AF-A0A920P6L4-F1
#
_cell.length_a   1.000
_cell.length_b   1.000
_cell.length_c   1.000
_cell.angle_alpha   90.00
_cell.angle_beta   90.00
_cell.angle_gamma   90.00
#
_symmetry.space_group_name_H-M   'P 1'
#
loop_
_entity.id
_entity.type
_entity.pdbx_description
1 polymer ?
#
loop_
_entity_poly.entity_id
_entity_poly.type
_entity_poly.pdbx_seq_one_letter_code
_entity_poly.pdbx_strand_id
1 'polypeptide(L)'
;MTPFWSTLTGWLLFGGLVTCWGAITGRWLLVPPHDVGRSISRVHAEVSLGVAAKLGRIGGLTLPVALGLVFLRQLQEFRDPFASWAEDAQLLAFGTDWGTIWIVGFAGSVLLMTAFLSLKWTKQAGWVIASLLTVALSVFPALTGHANGTEGLRWISIPGDLLHVSAAGVWIGGLTLVLLSEHSWNKQAQSPDYTLLPELVPVFSRIALPAVIVLLLTGTLAAWMHLSSLSALIATSYGRTLMVKLSLVFVVLLIGFLNWRRITPRLSDEIWTPSDEEKCST
;
A
#
# COMPACT_ATOMS: atom_id res chain seq x y z
N MET A 1 -3.86 7.86 27.64
CA MET A 1 -4.52 7.50 26.36
C MET A 1 -4.92 6.04 26.36
N THR A 2 -6.00 5.67 25.69
CA THR A 2 -6.32 4.25 25.51
C THR A 2 -5.49 3.67 24.35
N PRO A 3 -5.02 2.41 24.45
CA PRO A 3 -4.32 1.72 23.35
C PRO A 3 -5.13 1.67 22.05
N PHE A 4 -6.45 1.80 22.14
CA PHE A 4 -7.36 1.87 21.00
C PHE A 4 -7.09 3.09 20.12
N TRP A 5 -6.89 4.28 20.72
CA TRP A 5 -6.74 5.52 19.96
C TRP A 5 -5.44 5.55 19.14
N SER A 6 -4.33 5.13 19.74
CA SER A 6 -3.05 5.02 19.04
C SER A 6 -3.13 4.03 17.88
N THR A 7 -3.78 2.88 18.11
CA THR A 7 -4.00 1.85 17.08
C THR A 7 -4.83 2.40 15.92
N LEU A 8 -5.95 3.08 16.21
CA LEU A 8 -6.85 3.63 15.20
C LEU A 8 -6.16 4.65 14.30
N THR A 9 -5.40 5.60 14.87
CA THR A 9 -4.66 6.61 14.09
C THR A 9 -3.62 5.98 13.16
N GLY A 10 -2.91 4.95 13.63
CA GLY A 10 -1.96 4.20 12.82
C GLY A 10 -2.63 3.49 11.63
N TRP A 11 -3.77 2.82 11.87
CA TRP A 11 -4.52 2.14 10.81
C TRP A 11 -5.10 3.10 9.78
N LEU A 12 -5.57 4.29 10.19
CA LEU A 12 -6.07 5.31 9.26
C LEU A 12 -4.95 5.83 8.35
N LEU A 13 -3.78 6.14 8.92
CA LEU A 13 -2.62 6.57 8.14
C LEU A 13 -2.18 5.48 7.16
N PHE A 14 -2.02 4.25 7.65
CA PHE A 14 -1.60 3.12 6.83
C PHE A 14 -2.63 2.79 5.73
N GLY A 15 -3.92 2.76 6.06
CA GLY A 15 -5.00 2.53 5.10
C GLY A 15 -5.07 3.63 4.02
N GLY A 16 -4.85 4.89 4.40
CA GLY A 16 -4.72 6.00 3.45
C GLY A 16 -3.56 5.80 2.48
N LEU A 17 -2.37 5.42 2.97
CA LEU A 17 -1.21 5.15 2.13
C LEU A 17 -1.44 3.93 1.21
N VAL A 18 -2.01 2.85 1.74
CA VAL A 18 -2.32 1.62 0.98
C VAL A 18 -3.27 1.90 -0.18
N THR A 19 -4.31 2.70 0.05
CA THR A 19 -5.27 3.05 -1.02
C THR A 19 -4.66 3.99 -2.07
N CYS A 20 -3.79 4.93 -1.69
CA CYS A 20 -3.01 5.74 -2.63
C CYS A 20 -2.04 4.88 -3.47
N TRP A 21 -1.30 3.96 -2.84
CA TRP A 21 -0.45 3.02 -3.55
C TRP A 21 -1.23 2.11 -4.50
N GLY A 22 -2.41 1.61 -4.08
CA GLY A 22 -3.30 0.84 -4.95
C GLY A 22 -3.74 1.61 -6.20
N ALA A 23 -4.01 2.92 -6.07
CA ALA A 23 -4.31 3.78 -7.20
C ALA A 23 -3.13 3.91 -8.18
N ILE A 24 -1.91 4.10 -7.66
CA ILE A 24 -0.68 4.25 -8.45
C ILE A 24 -0.32 2.93 -9.16
N THR A 25 -0.36 1.81 -8.43
CA THR A 25 -0.15 0.47 -8.98
C THR A 25 -1.16 0.19 -10.08
N GLY A 26 -2.43 0.54 -9.88
CA GLY A 26 -3.46 0.43 -10.90
C GLY A 26 -3.15 1.23 -12.16
N ARG A 27 -2.80 2.52 -11.99
CA ARG A 27 -2.53 3.42 -13.10
C ARG A 27 -1.32 3.05 -13.93
N TRP A 28 -0.24 2.62 -13.29
CA TRP A 28 1.07 2.50 -13.95
C TRP A 28 1.50 1.07 -14.22
N LEU A 29 1.10 0.14 -13.35
CA LEU A 29 1.61 -1.23 -13.39
C LEU A 29 0.56 -2.21 -13.91
N LEU A 30 -0.72 -2.00 -13.60
CA LEU A 30 -1.81 -2.87 -14.06
C LEU A 30 -2.51 -2.36 -15.32
N VAL A 31 -2.52 -1.05 -15.57
CA VAL A 31 -3.09 -0.44 -16.79
C VAL A 31 -2.04 0.42 -17.51
N PRO A 32 -1.09 -0.19 -18.24
CA PRO A 32 -0.01 0.54 -18.90
C PRO A 32 -0.55 1.56 -19.94
N PRO A 33 0.02 2.79 -20.02
CA PRO A 33 -0.44 3.81 -20.95
C PRO A 33 -0.13 3.56 -22.43
N HIS A 34 0.71 2.59 -22.80
CA HIS A 34 1.16 2.38 -24.18
C HIS A 34 1.14 0.90 -24.58
N ASP A 35 0.54 0.66 -25.75
CA ASP A 35 0.52 -0.54 -26.60
C ASP A 35 1.59 -1.61 -26.33
N VAL A 36 1.38 -2.45 -25.31
CA VAL A 36 1.98 -3.79 -25.27
C VAL A 36 0.86 -4.76 -25.60
N GLY A 37 0.95 -5.30 -26.81
CA GLY A 37 -0.12 -6.02 -27.49
C GLY A 37 -0.86 -7.04 -26.63
N ARG A 38 -2.18 -7.04 -26.80
CA ARG A 38 -3.12 -8.12 -26.44
C ARG A 38 -2.96 -8.65 -25.00
N SER A 39 -3.52 -7.96 -24.01
CA SER A 39 -4.03 -8.70 -22.83
C SER A 39 -5.18 -8.06 -22.07
N ILE A 40 -5.43 -6.74 -22.19
CA ILE A 40 -6.55 -6.08 -21.49
C ILE A 40 -7.38 -5.28 -22.48
N SER A 41 -8.69 -5.55 -22.56
CA SER A 41 -9.59 -4.78 -23.41
C SER A 41 -9.64 -3.30 -22.96
N ARG A 42 -9.84 -2.35 -23.88
CA ARG A 42 -9.96 -0.92 -23.52
C ARG A 42 -11.02 -0.68 -22.44
N VAL A 43 -12.10 -1.46 -22.49
CA VAL A 43 -13.19 -1.38 -21.51
C VAL A 43 -12.72 -1.82 -20.12
N HIS A 44 -11.94 -2.90 -20.01
CA HIS A 44 -11.43 -3.37 -18.72
C HIS A 44 -10.39 -2.40 -18.12
N ALA A 45 -9.58 -1.78 -18.99
CA ALA A 45 -8.65 -0.73 -18.61
C ALA A 45 -9.37 0.51 -18.05
N GLU A 46 -10.46 0.94 -18.68
CA GLU A 46 -11.29 2.07 -18.21
C GLU A 46 -11.92 1.79 -16.84
N VAL A 47 -12.48 0.59 -16.66
CA VAL A 47 -13.05 0.16 -15.36
C VAL A 47 -11.98 0.18 -14.27
N SER A 48 -10.81 -0.41 -14.55
CA SER A 48 -9.71 -0.46 -13.59
C SER A 48 -9.13 0.91 -13.26
N LEU A 49 -9.03 1.82 -14.24
CA LEU A 49 -8.64 3.21 -14.00
C LEU A 49 -9.68 3.98 -13.19
N GLY A 50 -10.97 3.72 -13.40
CA GLY A 50 -12.04 4.28 -12.59
C GLY A 50 -11.93 3.86 -11.12
N VAL A 51 -11.67 2.57 -10.87
CA VAL A 51 -11.41 2.05 -9.52
C VAL A 51 -10.15 2.64 -8.92
N ALA A 52 -9.05 2.73 -9.69
CA ALA A 52 -7.80 3.34 -9.24
C ALA A 52 -8.01 4.81 -8.81
N ALA A 53 -8.71 5.60 -9.62
CA ALA A 53 -9.02 6.99 -9.28
C ALA A 53 -9.90 7.09 -8.03
N LYS A 54 -10.86 6.19 -7.86
CA LYS A 54 -11.71 6.13 -6.65
C LYS A 54 -10.89 5.81 -5.40
N LEU A 55 -10.01 4.81 -5.46
CA LEU A 55 -9.09 4.47 -4.37
C LEU A 55 -8.18 5.65 -4.02
N GLY A 56 -7.62 6.32 -5.04
CA GLY A 56 -6.78 7.50 -4.86
C GLY A 56 -7.51 8.65 -4.16
N ARG A 57 -8.78 8.91 -4.51
CA ARG A 57 -9.60 9.92 -3.82
C ARG A 57 -9.89 9.53 -2.37
N ILE A 58 -10.19 8.26 -2.09
CA ILE A 58 -10.41 7.77 -0.73
C ILE A 58 -9.14 7.96 0.10
N GLY A 59 -7.99 7.53 -0.41
CA GLY A 59 -6.70 7.70 0.28
C GLY A 59 -6.33 9.18 0.46
N GLY A 60 -6.46 9.98 -0.60
CA GLY A 60 -6.20 11.41 -0.58
C GLY A 60 -7.07 12.19 0.42
N LEU A 61 -8.34 11.81 0.59
CA LEU A 61 -9.21 12.40 1.62
C LEU A 61 -8.89 11.89 3.03
N THR A 62 -8.45 10.64 3.15
CA THR A 62 -8.16 10.00 4.44
C THR A 62 -6.86 10.53 5.05
N LEU A 63 -5.83 10.80 4.25
CA LEU A 63 -4.50 11.16 4.75
C LEU A 63 -4.44 12.48 5.54
N PRO A 64 -5.02 13.60 5.09
CA PRO A 64 -5.07 14.83 5.89
C PRO A 64 -5.79 14.62 7.23
N VAL A 65 -6.89 13.86 7.21
CA VAL A 65 -7.63 13.52 8.45
C VAL A 65 -6.75 12.69 9.38
N ALA A 66 -6.10 11.64 8.88
CA ALA A 66 -5.19 10.80 9.65
C ALA A 66 -4.04 11.61 10.26
N LEU A 67 -3.43 12.52 9.49
CA LEU A 67 -2.34 13.37 9.97
C LEU A 67 -2.83 14.41 10.99
N GLY A 68 -4.04 14.95 10.84
CA GLY A 68 -4.67 15.77 11.87
C GLY A 68 -4.87 15.01 13.18
N LEU A 69 -5.32 13.75 13.12
CA LEU A 69 -5.46 12.90 14.29
C LEU A 69 -4.09 12.54 14.91
N VAL A 70 -3.04 12.34 14.10
CA VAL A 70 -1.67 12.14 14.58
C VAL A 70 -1.18 13.38 15.34
N PHE A 71 -1.47 14.60 14.85
CA PHE A 71 -1.16 15.82 15.57
C PHE A 71 -1.87 15.91 16.91
N LEU A 72 -3.18 15.68 16.94
CA LEU A 72 -3.95 15.69 18.17
C LEU A 72 -3.44 14.66 19.17
N ARG A 73 -3.03 13.49 18.67
CA ARG A 73 -2.42 12.46 19.50
C ARG A 73 -1.10 12.94 20.10
N GLN A 74 -0.19 13.45 19.28
CA GLN A 74 1.11 13.93 19.75
C GLN A 74 0.97 15.12 20.70
N LEU A 75 0.05 16.04 20.40
CA LEU A 75 -0.26 17.19 21.26
C LEU A 75 -0.69 16.72 22.65
N GLN A 76 -1.59 15.74 22.73
CA GLN A 76 -2.03 15.17 23.99
C GLN A 76 -0.90 14.46 24.76
N GLU A 77 0.06 13.82 24.07
CA GLU A 77 1.26 13.24 24.69
C GLU A 77 2.24 14.33 25.17
N PHE A 78 2.28 15.47 24.49
CA PHE A 78 3.17 16.61 24.78
C PHE A 78 2.62 17.58 25.85
N ARG A 79 1.37 17.41 26.31
CA ARG A 79 0.67 18.39 27.14
C ARG A 79 1.37 18.70 28.47
N ASP A 80 1.54 20.00 28.73
CA ASP A 80 1.77 20.53 30.08
C ASP A 80 0.40 20.86 30.73
N PRO A 81 0.09 20.31 31.92
CA PRO A 81 -1.15 20.63 32.65
C PRO A 81 -1.35 22.12 32.94
N PHE A 82 -0.29 22.91 33.01
CA PHE A 82 -0.32 24.33 33.38
C PHE A 82 -0.35 25.28 32.17
N ALA A 83 -0.05 24.78 30.96
CA ALA A 83 -0.09 25.56 29.73
C ALA A 83 -1.45 25.45 29.02
N SER A 84 -1.81 26.45 28.22
CA SER A 84 -2.99 26.38 27.37
C SER A 84 -2.78 25.43 26.18
N TRP A 85 -3.87 24.87 25.64
CA TRP A 85 -3.79 24.00 24.46
C TRP A 85 -3.18 24.69 23.24
N ALA A 86 -3.39 26.00 23.11
CA ALA A 86 -2.89 26.77 21.97
C ALA A 86 -1.37 26.96 22.05
N GLU A 87 -0.84 27.24 23.25
CA GLU A 87 0.61 27.37 23.47
C GLU A 87 1.33 26.07 23.19
N ASP A 88 0.85 24.95 23.75
CA ASP A 88 1.46 23.63 23.49
C ASP A 88 1.35 23.23 22.02
N ALA A 89 0.23 23.55 21.35
CA ALA A 89 0.07 23.27 19.92
C ALA A 89 1.06 24.09 19.08
N GLN A 90 1.27 25.36 19.40
CA GLN A 90 2.25 26.20 18.71
C GLN A 90 3.68 25.73 18.97
N LEU A 91 4.00 25.40 20.23
CA LEU A 91 5.31 24.89 20.61
C LEU A 91 5.60 23.54 19.93
N LEU A 92 4.64 22.62 19.92
CA LEU A 92 4.78 21.35 19.24
C LEU A 92 4.95 21.52 17.72
N ALA A 93 4.10 22.34 17.09
CA ALA A 93 4.10 22.51 15.64
C ALA A 93 5.33 23.26 15.11
N PHE A 94 5.78 24.31 15.81
CA PHE A 94 6.81 25.22 15.30
C PHE A 94 8.11 25.20 16.10
N GLY A 95 8.08 24.68 17.33
CA GLY A 95 9.25 24.61 18.21
C GLY A 95 9.95 23.26 18.23
N THR A 96 9.48 22.26 17.46
CA THR A 96 10.08 20.92 17.44
C THR A 96 10.38 20.43 16.02
N ASP A 97 11.41 19.59 15.91
CA ASP A 97 11.74 18.88 14.66
C ASP A 97 10.56 18.01 14.18
N TRP A 98 9.86 17.38 15.13
CA TRP A 98 8.66 16.59 14.87
C TRP A 98 7.56 17.44 14.22
N GLY A 99 7.33 18.65 14.73
CA GLY A 99 6.36 19.61 14.20
C GLY A 99 6.66 20.00 12.76
N THR A 100 7.93 20.23 12.43
CA THR A 100 8.36 20.53 11.05
C THR A 100 8.04 19.37 10.09
N ILE A 101 8.37 18.14 10.48
CA ILE A 101 8.04 16.92 9.71
C ILE A 101 6.52 16.80 9.54
N TRP A 102 5.76 17.07 10.60
CA TRP A 102 4.29 17.06 10.58
C TRP A 102 3.71 18.09 9.61
N ILE A 103 4.17 19.34 9.64
CA ILE A 103 3.70 20.41 8.74
C ILE A 103 3.95 20.02 7.28
N VAL A 104 5.16 19.55 6.95
CA VAL A 104 5.53 19.13 5.60
C VAL A 104 4.67 17.94 5.15
N GLY A 105 4.48 16.94 6.03
CA GLY A 105 3.62 15.79 5.77
C GLY A 105 2.16 16.19 5.56
N PHE A 106 1.63 17.08 6.40
CA PHE A 106 0.25 17.56 6.30
C PHE A 106 0.03 18.35 5.01
N ALA A 107 0.91 19.31 4.69
CA ALA A 107 0.86 20.04 3.43
C ALA A 107 0.96 19.10 2.21
N GLY A 108 1.88 18.13 2.25
CA GLY A 108 2.01 17.10 1.23
C GLY A 108 0.74 16.27 1.06
N SER A 109 0.04 15.93 2.14
CA SER A 109 -1.23 15.20 2.09
C SER A 109 -2.37 16.00 1.48
N VAL A 110 -2.42 17.32 1.74
CA VAL A 110 -3.40 18.22 1.13
C VAL A 110 -3.12 18.38 -0.36
N LEU A 111 -1.85 18.48 -0.77
CA LEU A 111 -1.47 18.49 -2.18
C LEU A 111 -1.79 17.16 -2.88
N LEU A 112 -1.63 16.04 -2.18
CA LEU A 112 -1.99 14.73 -2.71
C LEU A 112 -3.52 14.61 -2.89
N MET A 113 -4.28 15.09 -1.91
CA MET A 113 -5.74 15.17 -1.96
C MET A 113 -6.19 15.96 -3.19
N THR A 114 -5.64 17.17 -3.39
CA THR A 114 -6.00 18.01 -4.54
C THR A 114 -5.60 17.37 -5.86
N ALA A 115 -4.44 16.70 -5.93
CA ALA A 115 -4.01 15.95 -7.11
C ALA A 115 -5.02 14.85 -7.48
N PHE A 116 -5.48 14.05 -6.51
CA PHE A 116 -6.45 12.97 -6.74
C PHE A 116 -7.86 13.47 -7.09
N LEU A 117 -8.32 14.55 -6.45
CA LEU A 117 -9.61 15.17 -6.75
C LEU A 117 -9.63 15.83 -8.13
N SER A 118 -8.47 16.30 -8.60
CA SER A 118 -8.32 17.01 -9.87
C SER A 118 -8.01 16.11 -11.06
N LEU A 119 -7.86 14.79 -10.89
CA LEU A 119 -7.47 13.84 -11.95
C LEU A 119 -8.34 13.90 -13.22
N LYS A 120 -9.62 14.28 -13.09
CA LYS A 120 -10.51 14.44 -14.25
C LYS A 120 -10.11 15.62 -15.16
N TRP A 121 -9.35 16.56 -14.63
CA TRP A 121 -8.87 17.76 -15.34
C TRP A 121 -7.38 17.68 -15.69
N THR A 122 -6.57 17.00 -14.87
CA THR A 122 -5.09 17.09 -14.92
C THR A 122 -4.39 16.01 -15.74
N LYS A 123 -5.12 15.24 -16.57
CA LYS A 123 -4.60 14.19 -17.48
C LYS A 123 -3.42 13.41 -16.85
N GLN A 124 -2.29 13.30 -17.54
CA GLN A 124 -1.12 12.53 -17.09
C GLN A 124 -0.37 13.20 -15.92
N ALA A 125 -0.33 14.53 -15.90
CA ALA A 125 0.42 15.28 -14.90
C ALA A 125 -0.11 15.04 -13.47
N GLY A 126 -1.44 14.97 -13.31
CA GLY A 126 -2.06 14.67 -12.01
C GLY A 126 -1.62 13.33 -11.43
N TRP A 127 -1.51 12.30 -12.27
CA TRP A 127 -1.05 10.98 -11.85
C TRP A 127 0.43 10.97 -11.45
N VAL A 128 1.28 11.69 -12.19
CA VAL A 128 2.71 11.82 -11.84
C VAL A 128 2.88 12.52 -10.50
N ILE A 129 2.20 13.66 -10.31
CA ILE A 129 2.24 14.42 -9.04
C ILE A 129 1.74 13.55 -7.88
N ALA A 130 0.61 12.87 -8.04
CA ALA A 130 0.07 11.99 -7.01
C ALA A 130 1.03 10.84 -6.67
N SER A 131 1.75 10.31 -7.66
CA SER A 131 2.73 9.25 -7.46
C SER A 131 3.94 9.74 -6.63
N LEU A 132 4.51 10.88 -7.01
CA LEU A 132 5.63 11.48 -6.29
C LEU A 132 5.27 11.81 -4.84
N LEU A 133 4.09 12.41 -4.63
CA LEU A 133 3.60 12.77 -3.29
C LEU A 133 3.31 11.53 -2.43
N THR A 134 2.78 10.45 -3.01
CA THR A 134 2.53 9.20 -2.26
C THR A 134 3.84 8.55 -1.81
N VAL A 135 4.86 8.53 -2.67
CA VAL A 135 6.20 8.06 -2.31
C VAL A 135 6.78 8.92 -1.19
N ALA A 136 6.71 10.25 -1.33
CA ALA A 136 7.21 11.18 -0.32
C ALA A 136 6.52 10.99 1.05
N LEU A 137 5.19 10.86 1.06
CA LEU A 137 4.40 10.63 2.28
C LEU A 137 4.62 9.24 2.88
N SER A 138 5.10 8.26 2.12
CA SER A 138 5.41 6.93 2.66
C SER A 138 6.62 6.94 3.60
N VAL A 139 7.47 7.98 3.55
CA VAL A 139 8.59 8.18 4.49
C VAL A 139 8.10 8.75 5.83
N PHE A 140 6.91 9.36 5.87
CA PHE A 140 6.40 10.10 7.03
C PHE A 140 6.41 9.29 8.35
N PRO A 141 5.96 8.02 8.39
CA PRO A 141 5.99 7.23 9.63
C PRO A 141 7.41 7.05 10.20
N ALA A 142 8.40 6.88 9.31
CA ALA A 142 9.80 6.70 9.71
C ALA A 142 10.40 8.00 10.27
N LEU A 143 10.13 9.13 9.62
CA LEU A 143 10.64 10.45 10.05
C LEU A 143 10.07 10.84 11.41
N THR A 144 8.76 10.66 11.62
CA THR A 144 8.11 10.98 12.89
C THR A 144 8.54 10.06 14.03
N GLY A 145 8.76 8.76 13.75
CA GLY A 145 9.29 7.82 14.73
C GLY A 145 10.71 8.18 15.21
N HIS A 146 11.60 8.59 14.30
CA HIS A 146 12.96 9.01 14.67
C HIS A 146 13.02 10.40 15.30
N ALA A 147 12.10 11.31 14.96
CA ALA A 147 11.97 12.60 15.64
C ALA A 147 11.51 12.45 17.10
N ASN A 148 10.76 11.40 17.42
CA ASN A 148 10.34 11.05 18.78
C ASN A 148 11.42 10.34 19.61
N GLY A 149 12.69 10.35 19.17
CA GLY A 149 13.82 9.84 19.97
C GLY A 149 14.14 8.36 19.77
N THR A 150 13.67 7.71 18.70
CA THR A 150 14.11 6.34 18.37
C THR A 150 15.57 6.38 17.90
N GLU A 151 16.50 6.08 18.82
CA GLU A 151 17.94 6.02 18.56
C GLU A 151 18.31 4.73 17.81
N GLY A 152 18.94 4.86 16.65
CA GLY A 152 19.32 3.74 15.80
C GLY A 152 20.03 4.18 14.51
N LEU A 153 20.36 3.23 13.63
CA LEU A 153 20.97 3.48 12.32
C LEU A 153 19.94 4.11 11.37
N ARG A 154 19.71 5.43 11.52
CA ARG A 154 18.72 6.22 10.74
C ARG A 154 18.86 6.02 9.23
N TRP A 155 20.10 5.92 8.74
CA TRP A 155 20.43 5.75 7.32
C TRP A 155 20.01 4.38 6.75
N ILE A 156 19.78 3.36 7.59
CA ILE A 156 19.20 2.06 7.19
C ILE A 156 17.70 2.04 7.45
N SER A 157 17.29 2.51 8.62
CA SER A 157 15.91 2.37 9.12
C SER A 157 14.92 3.16 8.27
N ILE A 158 15.24 4.41 7.92
CA ILE A 158 14.34 5.27 7.13
C ILE A 158 14.12 4.71 5.71
N PRO A 159 15.15 4.36 4.92
CA PRO A 159 14.94 3.70 3.64
C PRO A 159 14.26 2.35 3.77
N GLY A 160 14.59 1.56 4.80
CA GLY A 160 13.96 0.27 5.07
C GLY A 160 12.45 0.40 5.29
N ASP A 161 12.02 1.37 6.11
CA ASP A 161 10.61 1.64 6.38
C ASP A 161 9.88 2.18 5.15
N LEU A 162 10.50 3.09 4.39
CA LEU A 162 9.95 3.55 3.12
C LEU A 162 9.70 2.37 2.16
N LEU A 163 10.70 1.51 1.99
CA LEU A 163 10.59 0.32 1.14
C LEU A 163 9.51 -0.64 1.66
N HIS A 164 9.43 -0.83 2.98
CA HIS A 164 8.43 -1.67 3.62
C HIS A 164 7.00 -1.16 3.38
N VAL A 165 6.76 0.12 3.67
CA VAL A 165 5.45 0.76 3.50
C VAL A 165 5.05 0.78 2.03
N SER A 166 5.99 1.10 1.14
CA SER A 166 5.74 1.10 -0.30
C SER A 166 5.39 -0.30 -0.81
N ALA A 167 6.16 -1.31 -0.42
CA ALA A 167 5.90 -2.69 -0.82
C ALA A 167 4.58 -3.22 -0.24
N ALA A 168 4.25 -2.86 1.00
CA ALA A 168 2.95 -3.18 1.60
C ALA A 168 1.80 -2.51 0.83
N GLY A 169 1.98 -1.24 0.47
CA GLY A 169 1.01 -0.46 -0.30
C GLY A 169 0.79 -1.04 -1.70
N VAL A 170 1.87 -1.37 -2.43
CA VAL A 170 1.78 -2.01 -3.75
C VAL A 170 1.07 -3.36 -3.67
N TRP A 171 1.40 -4.18 -2.67
CA TRP A 171 0.83 -5.51 -2.52
C TRP A 171 -0.63 -5.48 -2.10
N ILE A 172 -0.94 -4.85 -0.95
CA ILE A 172 -2.31 -4.80 -0.40
C ILE A 172 -3.20 -3.90 -1.24
N GLY A 173 -2.70 -2.73 -1.64
CA GLY A 173 -3.42 -1.78 -2.47
C GLY A 173 -3.66 -2.31 -3.88
N GLY A 174 -2.66 -2.97 -4.49
CA GLY A 174 -2.81 -3.64 -5.77
C GLY A 174 -3.84 -4.78 -5.72
N LEU A 175 -3.82 -5.61 -4.66
CA LEU A 175 -4.84 -6.65 -4.48
C LEU A 175 -6.24 -6.04 -4.32
N THR A 176 -6.36 -4.98 -3.53
CA THR A 176 -7.61 -4.24 -3.34
C THR A 176 -8.14 -3.70 -4.67
N LEU A 177 -7.25 -3.16 -5.51
CA LEU A 177 -7.61 -2.73 -6.85
C LEU A 177 -8.14 -3.90 -7.70
N VAL A 178 -7.42 -5.02 -7.78
CA VAL A 178 -7.85 -6.19 -8.58
C VAL A 178 -9.26 -6.65 -8.17
N LEU A 179 -9.49 -6.81 -6.85
CA LEU A 179 -10.77 -7.25 -6.32
C LEU A 179 -11.91 -6.24 -6.59
N LEU A 180 -11.63 -4.95 -6.48
CA LEU A 180 -12.63 -3.91 -6.73
C LEU A 180 -12.88 -3.67 -8.21
N SER A 181 -11.88 -3.86 -9.08
CA SER A 181 -12.04 -3.87 -10.54
C SER A 181 -12.98 -4.99 -10.96
N GLU A 182 -12.72 -6.21 -10.47
CA GLU A 182 -13.59 -7.37 -10.70
C GLU A 182 -15.02 -7.12 -10.19
N HIS A 183 -15.17 -6.63 -8.95
CA HIS A 183 -16.48 -6.30 -8.40
C HIS A 183 -17.23 -5.23 -9.21
N SER A 184 -16.51 -4.21 -9.67
CA SER A 184 -17.09 -3.11 -10.46
C SER A 184 -17.48 -3.57 -11.86
N TRP A 185 -16.70 -4.49 -12.46
CA TRP A 185 -17.00 -5.13 -13.73
C TRP A 185 -18.26 -5.98 -13.65
N ASN A 186 -18.35 -6.88 -12.67
CA ASN A 186 -19.50 -7.79 -12.51
C ASN A 186 -20.81 -7.01 -12.30
N LYS A 187 -20.75 -5.82 -11.68
CA LYS A 187 -21.90 -4.91 -11.56
C LYS A 187 -22.29 -4.23 -12.88
N GLN A 188 -21.35 -3.94 -13.77
CA GLN A 188 -21.61 -3.24 -15.03
C GLN A 188 -21.99 -4.18 -16.16
N ALA A 189 -21.27 -5.30 -16.30
CA ALA A 189 -21.40 -6.20 -17.44
C ALA A 189 -22.72 -7.00 -17.45
N GLN A 190 -23.36 -7.21 -16.29
CA GLN A 190 -24.54 -8.07 -16.10
C GLN A 190 -24.40 -9.47 -16.74
N SER A 191 -23.17 -9.88 -17.06
CA SER A 191 -22.83 -11.14 -17.70
C SER A 191 -22.10 -12.02 -16.68
N PRO A 192 -22.71 -13.14 -16.23
CA PRO A 192 -22.12 -14.01 -15.21
C PRO A 192 -20.85 -14.73 -15.67
N ASP A 193 -20.65 -14.86 -16.98
CA ASP A 193 -19.68 -15.78 -17.57
C ASP A 193 -18.31 -15.13 -17.84
N TYR A 194 -18.15 -13.82 -17.63
CA TYR A 194 -16.93 -13.09 -17.97
C TYR A 194 -16.31 -12.35 -16.78
N THR A 195 -15.08 -12.71 -16.41
CA THR A 195 -14.31 -12.16 -15.29
C THR A 195 -13.03 -11.44 -15.77
N LEU A 196 -12.60 -10.40 -15.06
CA LEU A 196 -11.33 -9.69 -15.31
C LEU A 196 -10.12 -10.41 -14.71
N LEU A 197 -10.33 -11.37 -13.81
CA LEU A 197 -9.26 -12.01 -13.06
C LEU A 197 -8.19 -12.68 -13.95
N PRO A 198 -8.51 -13.39 -15.06
CA PRO A 198 -7.51 -13.99 -15.93
C PRO A 198 -6.55 -12.96 -16.55
N GLU A 199 -7.01 -11.71 -16.73
CA GLU A 199 -6.18 -10.62 -17.26
C GLU A 199 -5.38 -9.92 -16.15
N LEU A 200 -6.01 -9.64 -15.01
CA LEU A 200 -5.42 -8.84 -13.93
C LEU A 200 -4.45 -9.63 -13.03
N VAL A 201 -4.77 -10.90 -12.74
CA VAL A 201 -4.00 -11.72 -11.77
C VAL A 201 -2.57 -12.00 -12.25
N PRO A 202 -2.29 -12.35 -13.52
CA PRO A 202 -0.91 -12.57 -13.98
C PRO A 202 -0.04 -11.32 -13.87
N VAL A 203 -0.59 -10.15 -14.23
CA VAL A 203 0.13 -8.87 -14.14
C VAL A 203 0.38 -8.50 -12.68
N PHE A 204 -0.64 -8.57 -11.83
CA PHE A 204 -0.51 -8.34 -10.40
C PHE A 204 0.52 -9.27 -9.75
N SER A 205 0.52 -10.55 -10.11
CA SER A 205 1.46 -11.54 -9.54
C SER A 205 2.93 -11.19 -9.81
N ARG A 206 3.25 -10.68 -11.01
CA ARG A 206 4.61 -10.24 -11.37
C ARG A 206 5.11 -9.07 -10.54
N ILE A 207 4.20 -8.23 -10.05
CA ILE A 207 4.51 -7.05 -9.22
C ILE A 207 4.49 -7.42 -7.73
N ALA A 208 3.53 -8.24 -7.33
CA ALA A 208 3.33 -8.67 -5.96
C ALA A 208 4.50 -9.51 -5.44
N LEU A 209 5.09 -10.38 -6.28
CA LEU A 209 6.21 -11.24 -5.86
C LEU A 209 7.44 -10.43 -5.40
N PRO A 210 7.99 -9.48 -6.19
CA PRO A 210 9.06 -8.60 -5.72
C PRO A 210 8.67 -7.78 -4.48
N ALA A 211 7.43 -7.26 -4.42
CA ALA A 211 6.96 -6.51 -3.26
C ALA A 211 6.97 -7.36 -1.98
N VAL A 212 6.54 -8.62 -2.05
CA VAL A 212 6.59 -9.56 -0.92
C VAL A 212 8.03 -9.86 -0.51
N ILE A 213 8.96 -10.03 -1.46
CA ILE A 213 10.38 -10.21 -1.14
C ILE A 213 10.93 -8.99 -0.39
N VAL A 214 10.63 -7.77 -0.87
CA VAL A 214 11.04 -6.53 -0.19
C VAL A 214 10.42 -6.45 1.22
N LEU A 215 9.15 -6.83 1.39
CA LEU A 215 8.50 -6.89 2.70
C LEU A 215 9.18 -7.86 3.67
N LEU A 216 9.56 -9.04 3.18
CA LEU A 216 10.27 -10.04 3.99
C LEU A 216 11.64 -9.53 4.40
N LEU A 217 12.42 -8.96 3.47
CA LEU A 217 13.75 -8.43 3.76
C LEU A 217 13.71 -7.25 4.73
N THR A 218 12.89 -6.26 4.45
CA THR A 218 12.75 -5.06 5.30
C THR A 218 12.12 -5.39 6.65
N GLY A 219 11.15 -6.32 6.69
CA GLY A 219 10.57 -6.80 7.95
C GLY A 219 11.56 -7.58 8.81
N THR A 220 12.41 -8.41 8.18
CA THR A 220 13.49 -9.13 8.87
C THR A 220 14.56 -8.17 9.40
N LEU A 221 14.91 -7.16 8.60
CA LEU A 221 15.84 -6.11 9.01
C LEU A 221 15.29 -5.31 10.20
N ALA A 222 14.02 -4.91 10.15
CA ALA A 222 13.37 -4.21 11.27
C ALA A 222 13.35 -5.08 12.54
N ALA A 223 13.01 -6.37 12.39
CA ALA A 223 13.03 -7.34 13.48
C ALA A 223 14.44 -7.47 14.09
N TRP A 224 15.47 -7.59 13.26
CA TRP A 224 16.87 -7.66 13.69
C TRP A 224 17.31 -6.42 14.47
N MET A 225 16.86 -5.23 14.06
CA MET A 225 17.21 -3.98 14.75
C MET A 225 16.48 -3.80 16.09
N HIS A 226 15.29 -4.37 16.26
CA HIS A 226 14.47 -4.16 17.46
C HIS A 226 14.54 -5.31 18.49
N LEU A 227 14.94 -6.51 18.07
CA LEU A 227 15.03 -7.68 18.93
C LEU A 227 16.46 -7.89 19.41
N SER A 228 16.66 -7.83 20.73
CA SER A 228 17.96 -8.09 21.35
C SER A 228 18.34 -9.58 21.42
N SER A 229 17.37 -10.50 21.27
CA SER A 229 17.58 -11.95 21.30
C SER A 229 16.38 -12.73 20.74
N LEU A 230 16.56 -14.01 20.39
CA LEU A 230 15.45 -14.88 19.94
C LEU A 230 14.40 -15.11 21.04
N SER A 231 14.77 -15.08 22.32
CA SER A 231 13.80 -15.18 23.41
C SER A 231 12.88 -13.95 23.48
N ALA A 232 13.36 -12.78 23.02
CA ALA A 232 12.56 -11.58 22.91
C ALA A 232 11.39 -11.72 21.92
N LEU A 233 11.43 -12.67 20.97
CA LEU A 233 10.31 -12.93 20.05
C LEU A 233 9.02 -13.33 20.78
N ILE A 234 9.15 -14.09 21.86
CA ILE A 234 7.99 -14.63 22.60
C ILE A 234 7.71 -13.78 23.84
N ALA A 235 8.77 -13.24 24.45
CA ALA A 235 8.71 -12.48 25.69
C ALA A 235 8.22 -11.04 25.51
N THR A 236 8.47 -10.40 24.37
CA THR A 236 8.15 -8.97 24.16
C THR A 236 6.84 -8.77 23.40
N SER A 237 6.18 -7.63 23.64
CA SER A 237 5.00 -7.21 22.86
C SER A 237 5.32 -7.03 21.38
N TYR A 238 6.50 -6.51 21.05
CA TYR A 238 7.01 -6.39 19.69
C TYR A 238 7.14 -7.76 19.02
N GLY A 239 7.78 -8.71 19.69
CA GLY A 239 7.97 -10.08 19.19
C GLY A 239 6.65 -10.81 18.91
N ARG A 240 5.66 -10.69 19.81
CA ARG A 240 4.31 -11.27 19.59
C ARG A 240 3.61 -10.65 18.38
N THR A 241 3.75 -9.35 18.18
CA THR A 241 3.19 -8.65 17.01
C THR A 241 3.86 -9.14 15.73
N LEU A 242 5.19 -9.32 15.76
CA LEU A 242 5.95 -9.86 14.64
C LEU A 242 5.52 -11.29 14.28
N MET A 243 5.31 -12.15 15.29
CA MET A 243 4.81 -13.52 15.11
C MET A 243 3.45 -13.56 14.39
N VAL A 244 2.51 -12.71 14.79
CA VAL A 244 1.21 -12.60 14.11
C VAL A 244 1.39 -12.15 12.66
N LYS A 245 2.24 -11.14 12.43
CA LYS A 245 2.54 -10.62 11.08
C LYS A 245 3.15 -11.71 10.18
N LEU A 246 4.11 -12.48 10.69
CA LEU A 246 4.73 -13.60 9.96
C LEU A 246 3.73 -14.72 9.67
N SER A 247 2.84 -15.03 10.61
CA SER A 247 1.79 -16.04 10.42
C SER A 247 0.82 -15.64 9.31
N LEU A 248 0.41 -14.38 9.26
CA LEU A 248 -0.44 -13.85 8.20
C LEU A 248 0.26 -13.92 6.83
N VAL A 249 1.53 -13.50 6.75
CA VAL A 249 2.31 -13.60 5.51
C VAL A 249 2.42 -15.05 5.05
N PHE A 250 2.68 -15.98 5.97
CA PHE A 250 2.74 -17.41 5.66
C PHE A 250 1.42 -17.94 5.10
N VAL A 251 0.28 -17.58 5.69
CA VAL A 251 -1.05 -17.98 5.19
C VAL A 251 -1.29 -17.45 3.78
N VAL A 252 -0.98 -16.18 3.51
CA VAL A 252 -1.21 -15.61 2.17
C VAL A 252 -0.28 -16.24 1.13
N LEU A 253 0.98 -16.49 1.47
CA LEU A 253 1.92 -17.22 0.61
C LEU A 253 1.46 -18.65 0.34
N LEU A 254 0.94 -19.34 1.35
CA LEU A 254 0.39 -20.69 1.21
C LEU A 254 -0.82 -20.70 0.26
N ILE A 255 -1.75 -19.75 0.41
CA ILE A 255 -2.88 -19.59 -0.52
C ILE A 255 -2.37 -19.32 -1.94
N GLY A 256 -1.40 -18.42 -2.10
CA GLY A 256 -0.79 -18.11 -3.40
C GLY A 256 -0.15 -19.34 -4.04
N PHE A 257 0.61 -20.12 -3.26
CA PHE A 257 1.22 -21.37 -3.70
C PHE A 257 0.19 -22.42 -4.11
N LEU A 258 -0.87 -22.61 -3.31
CA LEU A 258 -1.95 -23.55 -3.62
C LEU A 258 -2.71 -23.14 -4.89
N ASN A 259 -2.94 -21.84 -5.09
CA ASN A 259 -3.54 -21.32 -6.32
C ASN A 259 -2.63 -21.57 -7.53
N TRP A 260 -1.33 -21.26 -7.42
CA TRP A 260 -0.37 -21.53 -8.48
C TRP A 260 -0.37 -23.02 -8.86
N ARG A 261 -0.23 -23.91 -7.88
CA ARG A 261 -0.22 -25.37 -8.08
C ARG A 261 -1.49 -25.92 -8.75
N ARG A 262 -2.65 -25.30 -8.54
CA ARG A 262 -3.93 -25.69 -9.16
C ARG A 262 -4.08 -25.19 -10.60
N ILE A 263 -3.48 -24.04 -10.92
CA ILE A 263 -3.62 -23.38 -12.22
C ILE A 263 -2.57 -23.92 -13.22
N THR A 264 -1.34 -24.19 -12.78
CA THR A 264 -0.26 -24.65 -13.68
C THR A 264 -0.58 -25.95 -14.45
N PRO A 265 -1.23 -26.98 -13.86
CA PRO A 265 -1.59 -28.20 -14.60
C PRO A 265 -2.62 -27.99 -15.71
N ARG A 266 -3.49 -26.98 -15.59
CA ARG A 266 -4.54 -26.72 -16.59
C ARG A 266 -4.00 -26.04 -17.86
N LEU A 267 -2.88 -25.33 -17.74
CA LEU A 267 -2.21 -24.71 -18.88
C LEU A 267 -1.41 -25.73 -19.72
N SER A 268 -0.96 -26.83 -19.12
CA SER A 268 -0.29 -27.91 -19.88
C SER A 268 -1.29 -28.78 -20.67
N ASP A 269 -2.52 -28.93 -20.18
CA ASP A 269 -3.55 -29.74 -20.86
C ASP A 269 -4.20 -29.00 -22.04
N GLU A 270 -4.33 -27.67 -22.01
CA GLU A 270 -4.83 -26.88 -23.14
C GLU A 270 -3.81 -26.72 -24.29
N ILE A 271 -2.51 -26.82 -24.00
CA ILE A 271 -1.45 -26.70 -25.01
C ILE A 271 -1.21 -28.03 -25.75
N TRP A 272 -1.68 -29.17 -25.21
CA TRP A 272 -1.64 -30.48 -25.87
C TRP A 272 -3.04 -30.89 -26.35
N THR A 273 -3.47 -30.35 -27.49
CA THR A 273 -4.55 -30.95 -28.29
C THR A 273 -3.93 -31.80 -29.40
N PRO A 274 -4.06 -33.14 -29.40
CA PRO A 274 -3.53 -34.03 -30.43
C PRO A 274 -4.27 -33.94 -31.79
N SER A 275 -4.79 -32.76 -32.16
CA SER A 275 -5.49 -32.53 -33.45
C SER A 275 -4.56 -32.36 -34.65
N ASP A 276 -3.24 -32.39 -34.44
CA ASP A 276 -2.25 -32.11 -35.48
C ASP A 276 -1.62 -33.38 -36.10
N GLU A 277 -1.87 -34.58 -35.56
CA GLU A 277 -1.35 -35.83 -36.12
C GLU A 277 -2.17 -36.36 -37.31
N GLU A 278 -3.46 -36.02 -37.44
CA GLU A 278 -4.34 -36.59 -38.47
C GLU A 278 -4.19 -35.93 -39.86
N LYS A 279 -3.41 -34.84 -39.98
CA LYS A 279 -3.24 -34.10 -41.24
C LYS A 279 -1.98 -34.44 -42.05
N CYS A 280 -1.12 -35.33 -41.55
CA CYS A 280 0.15 -35.64 -42.21
C CYS A 280 0.18 -37.03 -42.89
N SER A 281 -0.94 -37.76 -42.95
CA SER A 281 -1.01 -39.14 -43.46
C SER A 281 -2.09 -39.41 -44.52
N THR A 282 -2.41 -38.44 -45.37
CA THR A 282 -3.26 -38.66 -46.57
C THR A 282 -2.72 -37.94 -47.78
#